data_AF-A0A0P9E8D4-F1
#
_entry.id   AF-A0A0P9E8D4-F1
#
_cell.length_a   1.000
_cell.length_b   1.000
_cell.length_c   1.000
_cell.angle_alpha   90.00
_cell.angle_beta   90.00
_cell.angle_gamma   90.00
#
_symmetry.space_group_name_H-M   'P 1'
#
loop_
_entity.id
_entity.type
_entity.pdbx_description
1 polymer ?
#
loop_
_entity_poly.entity_id
_entity_poly.type
_entity_poly.pdbx_seq_one_letter_code
_entity_poly.pdbx_strand_id
1 'polypeptide(L)'
;MSRAKFLFEFKNRLRLLCALLGLIGMACVLLIGSYIISFCWLVHGLGSQFLWMAVIVWILAFISTLSLGYGSYKMIKGFMLMGGLANTVAGVASFGIFYYFYFLFPLLNQFDPLGFLLFAPALISGILGLAVSRIAEPPRRRRRTRRPRAKT
;
A
#
# COMPACT_ATOMS: atom_id res chain seq x y z
N MET A 1 -14.62 -32.47 4.75
CA MET A 1 -13.79 -31.54 3.93
C MET A 1 -12.33 -31.78 4.26
N SER A 2 -11.45 -32.02 3.28
CA SER A 2 -10.01 -32.27 3.54
C SER A 2 -9.31 -30.99 4.03
N ARG A 3 -8.40 -31.09 5.01
CA ARG A 3 -7.58 -29.98 5.53
C ARG A 3 -6.89 -29.18 4.41
N ALA A 4 -6.45 -29.86 3.34
CA ALA A 4 -5.79 -29.22 2.20
C ALA A 4 -6.74 -28.30 1.41
N LYS A 5 -8.00 -28.72 1.23
CA LYS A 5 -9.01 -27.94 0.51
C LYS A 5 -9.41 -26.69 1.30
N PHE A 6 -9.54 -26.82 2.63
CA PHE A 6 -9.81 -25.71 3.54
C PHE A 6 -8.71 -24.64 3.51
N LEU A 7 -7.44 -25.06 3.61
CA LEU A 7 -6.29 -24.13 3.57
C LEU A 7 -6.19 -23.40 2.22
N PHE A 8 -6.50 -24.07 1.11
CA PHE A 8 -6.50 -23.47 -0.21
C PHE A 8 -7.59 -22.40 -0.36
N GLU A 9 -8.82 -22.69 0.06
CA GLU A 9 -9.92 -21.72 0.04
C GLU A 9 -9.64 -20.53 0.96
N PHE A 10 -9.15 -20.77 2.18
CA PHE A 10 -8.81 -19.71 3.13
C PHE A 10 -7.74 -18.76 2.56
N LYS A 11 -6.70 -19.30 1.92
CA LYS A 11 -5.65 -18.51 1.28
C LYS A 11 -6.18 -17.65 0.13
N ASN A 12 -7.10 -18.18 -0.68
CA ASN A 12 -7.71 -17.42 -1.76
C ASN A 12 -8.62 -16.30 -1.25
N ARG A 13 -9.37 -16.53 -0.16
CA ARG A 13 -10.16 -15.47 0.49
C ARG A 13 -9.27 -14.34 1.02
N LEU A 14 -8.16 -14.68 1.68
CA LEU A 14 -7.20 -13.68 2.17
C LEU A 14 -6.57 -12.86 1.03
N ARG A 15 -6.20 -13.50 -0.08
CA ARG A 15 -5.70 -12.81 -1.27
C ARG A 15 -6.69 -11.79 -1.80
N LEU A 16 -7.95 -12.19 -1.92
CA LEU A 16 -9.01 -11.32 -2.42
C LEU A 16 -9.24 -10.14 -1.46
N LEU A 17 -9.29 -10.39 -0.15
CA LEU A 17 -9.42 -9.36 0.87
C LEU A 17 -8.27 -8.36 0.83
N CYS A 18 -7.00 -8.80 0.73
CA CYS A 18 -5.88 -7.87 0.59
C CYS A 18 -6.00 -7.00 -0.66
N ALA A 19 -6.38 -7.59 -1.80
CA ALA A 19 -6.55 -6.85 -3.05
C ALA A 19 -7.68 -5.81 -2.95
N LEU A 20 -8.83 -6.19 -2.36
CA LEU A 20 -9.95 -5.27 -2.13
C LEU A 20 -9.56 -4.12 -1.20
N LEU A 21 -8.85 -4.41 -0.10
CA LEU A 21 -8.32 -3.38 0.79
C LEU A 21 -7.35 -2.42 0.08
N GLY A 22 -6.52 -2.94 -0.84
CA GLY A 22 -5.63 -2.12 -1.65
C GLY A 22 -6.38 -1.20 -2.63
N LEU A 23 -7.46 -1.70 -3.25
CA LEU A 23 -8.34 -0.91 -4.11
C LEU A 23 -9.13 0.15 -3.34
N ILE A 24 -9.60 -0.17 -2.13
CA ILE A 24 -10.22 0.81 -1.23
C ILE A 24 -9.18 1.88 -0.86
N GLY A 25 -7.96 1.47 -0.50
CA GLY A 25 -6.85 2.38 -0.24
C GLY A 25 -6.55 3.30 -1.42
N MET A 26 -6.66 2.81 -2.66
CA MET A 26 -6.51 3.62 -3.86
C MET A 26 -7.54 4.74 -3.94
N ALA A 27 -8.81 4.44 -3.66
CA ALA A 27 -9.87 5.46 -3.59
C ALA A 27 -9.58 6.49 -2.48
N CYS A 28 -9.10 6.04 -1.33
CA CYS A 28 -8.72 6.93 -0.22
C CYS A 28 -7.56 7.86 -0.59
N VAL A 29 -6.53 7.36 -1.27
CA VAL A 29 -5.40 8.17 -1.74
C VAL A 29 -5.84 9.23 -2.76
N LEU A 30 -6.75 8.88 -3.67
CA LEU A 30 -7.31 9.84 -4.63
C LEU A 30 -8.17 10.92 -3.95
N LEU A 31 -8.98 10.53 -2.96
CA LEU A 31 -9.82 11.47 -2.20
C LEU A 31 -8.96 12.45 -1.40
N ILE A 32 -7.98 11.96 -0.64
CA ILE A 32 -7.14 12.83 0.18
C ILE A 32 -6.18 13.67 -0.68
N GLY A 33 -5.65 13.09 -1.76
CA GLY A 33 -4.77 13.79 -2.69
C GLY A 33 -5.49 14.92 -3.39
N SER A 34 -6.71 14.67 -3.90
CA SER A 34 -7.53 15.71 -4.52
C SER A 34 -7.90 16.81 -3.52
N TYR A 35 -8.27 16.44 -2.29
CA TYR A 35 -8.53 17.41 -1.23
C TYR A 35 -7.34 18.34 -0.95
N ILE A 36 -6.14 17.79 -0.76
CA ILE A 36 -4.92 18.59 -0.52
C ILE A 36 -4.59 19.47 -1.73
N ILE A 37 -4.71 18.95 -2.96
CA ILE A 37 -4.46 19.71 -4.19
C ILE A 37 -5.44 20.88 -4.31
N SER A 38 -6.74 20.63 -4.11
CA SER A 38 -7.77 21.67 -4.14
C SER A 38 -7.51 22.75 -3.09
N PHE A 39 -7.09 22.34 -1.89
CA PHE A 39 -6.70 23.28 -0.84
C PHE A 39 -5.50 24.14 -1.25
N CYS A 40 -4.42 23.53 -1.74
CA CYS A 40 -3.23 24.24 -2.22
C CYS A 40 -3.56 25.20 -3.38
N TRP A 41 -4.50 24.82 -4.26
CA TRP A 41 -5.01 25.70 -5.30
C TRP A 41 -5.77 26.89 -4.71
N LEU A 42 -6.67 26.66 -3.75
CA LEU A 42 -7.43 27.74 -3.11
C LEU A 42 -6.52 28.79 -2.47
N VAL A 43 -5.43 28.35 -1.83
CA VAL A 43 -4.49 29.23 -1.12
C VAL A 43 -3.34 29.73 -1.99
N HIS A 44 -3.28 29.41 -3.28
CA HIS A 44 -2.14 29.80 -4.13
C HIS A 44 -1.95 31.32 -4.25
N GLY A 45 -3.03 32.09 -4.05
CA GLY A 45 -2.97 33.55 -4.05
C GLY A 45 -2.06 34.12 -2.95
N LEU A 46 -1.79 33.34 -1.90
CA LEU A 46 -0.91 33.69 -0.79
C LEU A 46 0.57 33.44 -1.09
N GLY A 47 0.90 32.74 -2.19
CA GLY A 47 2.29 32.51 -2.60
C GLY A 47 2.45 31.36 -3.59
N SER A 48 3.40 31.49 -4.53
CA SER A 48 3.70 30.50 -5.58
C SER A 48 4.19 29.15 -5.03
N GLN A 49 4.67 29.10 -3.79
CA GLN A 49 5.05 27.87 -3.09
C GLN A 49 3.91 26.86 -2.96
N PHE A 50 2.65 27.32 -2.83
CA PHE A 50 1.50 26.41 -2.72
C PHE A 50 1.18 25.71 -4.05
N LEU A 51 1.47 26.34 -5.19
CA LEU A 51 1.37 25.66 -6.51
C LEU A 51 2.39 24.53 -6.62
N TRP A 52 3.63 24.76 -6.18
CA TRP A 52 4.65 23.71 -6.15
C TRP A 52 4.26 22.55 -5.23
N MET A 53 3.71 22.86 -4.06
CA MET A 53 3.17 21.86 -3.14
C MET A 53 2.04 21.02 -3.77
N ALA A 54 1.10 21.66 -4.49
CA ALA A 54 0.03 20.97 -5.19
C ALA A 54 0.56 19.98 -6.24
N VAL A 55 1.57 20.39 -7.03
CA VAL A 55 2.21 19.53 -8.04
C VAL A 55 2.89 18.33 -7.38
N ILE A 56 3.63 18.53 -6.29
CA ILE A 56 4.29 17.44 -5.55
C ILE A 56 3.25 16.42 -5.04
N VAL A 57 2.17 16.91 -4.43
CA VAL A 57 1.09 16.04 -3.95
C VAL A 57 0.43 15.28 -5.09
N TRP A 58 0.19 15.94 -6.23
CA TRP A 58 -0.38 15.29 -7.41
C TRP A 58 0.51 14.15 -7.93
N ILE A 59 1.81 14.40 -8.09
CA ILE A 59 2.76 13.36 -8.54
C ILE A 59 2.77 12.18 -7.58
N LEU A 60 2.85 12.45 -6.27
CA LEU A 60 2.93 11.38 -5.27
C LEU A 60 1.62 10.60 -5.13
N ALA A 61 0.47 11.28 -5.17
CA ALA A 61 -0.85 10.63 -5.16
C ALA A 61 -1.03 9.76 -6.41
N PHE A 62 -0.60 10.24 -7.57
CA PHE A 62 -0.64 9.49 -8.82
C PHE A 62 0.24 8.23 -8.75
N ILE A 63 1.51 8.36 -8.33
CA ILE A 63 2.43 7.22 -8.17
C ILE A 63 1.88 6.23 -7.14
N SER A 64 1.37 6.71 -6.01
CA SER A 64 0.82 5.84 -4.96
C SER A 64 -0.43 5.10 -5.44
N THR A 65 -1.31 5.76 -6.20
CA THR A 65 -2.48 5.15 -6.84
C THR A 65 -2.07 4.03 -7.80
N LEU A 66 -1.12 4.29 -8.69
CA LEU A 66 -0.59 3.29 -9.61
C LEU A 66 0.07 2.11 -8.87
N SER A 67 0.84 2.40 -7.82
CA SER A 67 1.49 1.38 -6.99
C SER A 67 0.47 0.51 -6.27
N LEU A 68 -0.61 1.09 -5.72
CA LEU A 68 -1.71 0.35 -5.08
C LEU A 68 -2.48 -0.51 -6.08
N GLY A 69 -2.75 0.01 -7.29
CA GLY A 69 -3.36 -0.76 -8.37
C GLY A 69 -2.48 -1.94 -8.80
N TYR A 70 -1.19 -1.69 -9.01
CA TYR A 70 -0.21 -2.73 -9.34
C TYR A 70 -0.08 -3.78 -8.24
N GLY A 71 0.02 -3.36 -6.98
CA GLY A 71 0.18 -4.27 -5.85
C GLY A 71 -1.06 -5.15 -5.65
N SER A 72 -2.25 -4.56 -5.76
CA SER A 72 -3.53 -5.28 -5.71
C SER A 72 -3.66 -6.28 -6.87
N TYR A 73 -3.28 -5.90 -8.09
CA TYR A 73 -3.23 -6.80 -9.23
C TYR A 73 -2.28 -7.99 -9.00
N LYS A 74 -1.08 -7.74 -8.45
CA LYS A 74 -0.12 -8.80 -8.12
C LYS A 74 -0.65 -9.75 -7.06
N MET A 75 -1.37 -9.25 -6.05
CA MET A 75 -2.02 -10.10 -5.03
C MET A 75 -3.09 -11.02 -5.65
N ILE A 76 -3.90 -10.51 -6.58
CA ILE A 76 -4.88 -11.31 -7.33
C ILE A 76 -4.18 -12.42 -8.14
N LYS A 77 -3.06 -12.10 -8.78
CA LYS A 77 -2.22 -13.08 -9.50
C LYS A 77 -1.44 -14.03 -8.58
N GLY A 78 -1.58 -13.89 -7.26
CA GLY A 78 -0.97 -14.79 -6.26
C GLY A 78 0.42 -14.38 -5.78
N PHE A 79 0.99 -13.28 -6.29
CA PHE A 79 2.29 -12.73 -5.90
C PHE A 79 2.16 -11.82 -4.67
N MET A 80 1.84 -12.43 -3.52
CA MET A 80 1.53 -11.70 -2.27
C MET A 80 2.69 -10.85 -1.74
N LEU A 81 3.94 -11.29 -1.88
CA LEU A 81 5.11 -10.54 -1.40
C LEU A 81 5.27 -9.22 -2.16
N MET A 82 5.34 -9.28 -3.50
CA MET A 82 5.49 -8.09 -4.34
C MET A 82 4.30 -7.15 -4.21
N GLY A 83 3.09 -7.71 -4.16
CA GLY A 83 1.88 -6.91 -3.97
C GLY A 83 1.85 -6.23 -2.60
N GLY A 84 2.18 -6.97 -1.54
CA GLY A 84 2.23 -6.46 -0.17
C GLY A 84 3.26 -5.35 -0.01
N LEU A 85 4.44 -5.52 -0.60
CA LEU A 85 5.49 -4.51 -0.57
C LEU A 85 5.07 -3.21 -1.28
N ALA A 86 4.52 -3.33 -2.50
CA ALA A 86 4.04 -2.18 -3.27
C ALA A 86 2.95 -1.40 -2.51
N ASN A 87 1.95 -2.11 -1.95
CA ASN A 87 0.86 -1.49 -1.19
C ASN A 87 1.36 -0.85 0.12
N THR A 88 2.33 -1.47 0.80
CA THR A 88 2.92 -0.90 2.03
C THR A 88 3.66 0.40 1.72
N VAL A 89 4.54 0.40 0.70
CA VAL A 89 5.31 1.59 0.31
C VAL A 89 4.38 2.73 -0.11
N ALA A 90 3.36 2.43 -0.92
CA ALA A 90 2.37 3.42 -1.33
C ALA A 90 1.56 3.99 -0.15
N GLY A 91 1.15 3.11 0.78
CA GLY A 91 0.46 3.52 2.00
C GLY A 91 1.30 4.44 2.88
N VAL A 92 2.58 4.09 3.12
CA VAL A 92 3.52 4.91 3.90
C VAL A 92 3.80 6.25 3.23
N ALA A 93 4.03 6.27 1.92
CA ALA A 93 4.26 7.51 1.19
C ALA A 93 3.05 8.45 1.26
N SER A 94 1.85 7.91 1.04
CA SER A 94 0.60 8.67 1.10
C SER A 94 0.32 9.20 2.52
N PHE A 95 0.59 8.38 3.53
CA PHE A 95 0.48 8.77 4.94
C PHE A 95 1.45 9.89 5.29
N GLY A 96 2.71 9.81 4.84
CA GLY A 96 3.72 10.85 5.10
C GLY A 96 3.34 12.21 4.52
N ILE A 97 2.74 12.23 3.33
CA ILE A 97 2.24 13.47 2.71
C ILE A 97 1.10 14.04 3.54
N PHE A 98 0.10 13.22 3.88
CA PHE A 98 -0.99 13.68 4.70
C PHE A 98 -0.50 14.21 6.04
N TYR A 99 0.40 13.51 6.71
CA TYR A 99 1.01 13.93 7.96
C TYR A 99 1.72 15.28 7.81
N TYR A 100 2.48 15.50 6.74
CA TYR A 100 3.13 16.79 6.48
C TYR A 100 2.12 17.94 6.37
N PHE A 101 1.06 17.77 5.57
CA PHE A 101 0.03 18.81 5.38
C PHE A 101 -0.87 18.98 6.62
N TYR A 102 -1.08 17.93 7.40
CA TYR A 102 -1.80 17.96 8.66
C TYR A 102 -1.14 18.92 9.67
N PHE A 103 0.19 18.89 9.79
CA PHE A 103 0.91 19.82 10.66
C PHE A 103 0.99 21.24 10.10
N LEU A 104 1.03 21.40 8.78
CA LEU A 104 1.13 22.72 8.15
C LEU A 104 -0.19 23.49 8.19
N PHE A 105 -1.34 22.81 8.11
CA PHE A 105 -2.63 23.45 7.93
C PHE A 105 -3.67 22.98 8.96
N PRO A 106 -4.04 23.82 9.93
CA PRO A 106 -5.05 23.51 10.94
C PRO A 106 -6.43 23.13 10.36
N LEU A 107 -6.75 23.57 9.14
CA LEU A 107 -8.00 23.19 8.46
C LEU A 107 -8.07 21.70 8.11
N LEU A 108 -6.92 21.02 7.96
CA LEU A 108 -6.89 19.56 7.77
C LEU A 108 -7.24 18.80 9.06
N ASN A 109 -7.13 19.44 10.24
CA ASN A 109 -7.47 18.81 11.53
C ASN A 109 -8.97 18.58 11.71
N GLN A 110 -9.83 19.15 10.87
CA GLN A 110 -11.28 18.90 10.92
C GLN A 110 -11.64 17.43 10.65
N PHE A 111 -10.71 16.66 10.08
CA PHE A 111 -10.87 15.22 9.81
C PHE A 111 -10.19 14.32 10.85
N ASP A 112 -9.90 14.82 12.06
CA ASP A 112 -8.94 14.26 13.04
C ASP A 112 -8.99 12.73 13.30
N PRO A 113 -10.14 12.02 13.27
CA PRO A 113 -10.10 10.55 13.30
C PRO A 113 -10.18 9.91 11.90
N LEU A 114 -10.92 10.52 10.97
CA LEU A 114 -11.23 9.95 9.65
C LEU A 114 -10.05 10.06 8.68
N GLY A 115 -9.26 11.13 8.77
CA GLY A 115 -8.06 11.39 7.97
C GLY A 115 -7.04 10.27 8.10
N PHE A 116 -6.74 9.87 9.34
CA PHE A 116 -5.83 8.75 9.62
C PHE A 116 -6.42 7.40 9.20
N LEU A 117 -7.74 7.23 9.35
CA LEU A 117 -8.44 6.00 8.97
C LEU A 117 -8.40 5.75 7.45
N LEU A 118 -8.36 6.81 6.63
CA LEU A 118 -8.30 6.72 5.17
C LEU A 118 -7.04 5.98 4.66
N PHE A 119 -5.94 5.97 5.41
CA PHE A 119 -4.72 5.26 5.01
C PHE A 119 -4.67 3.82 5.51
N ALA A 120 -5.50 3.46 6.49
CA ALA A 120 -5.51 2.13 7.08
C ALA A 120 -5.75 1.01 6.04
N PRO A 121 -6.67 1.12 5.06
CA PRO A 121 -6.88 0.08 4.07
C PRO A 121 -5.62 -0.26 3.25
N ALA A 122 -4.87 0.75 2.82
CA ALA A 122 -3.62 0.57 2.06
C ALA A 122 -2.54 -0.12 2.90
N LEU A 123 -2.35 0.34 4.14
CA LEU A 123 -1.36 -0.22 5.07
C LEU A 123 -1.73 -1.66 5.49
N ILE A 124 -2.99 -1.90 5.85
CA ILE A 124 -3.49 -3.23 6.22
C ILE A 124 -3.35 -4.18 5.04
N SER A 125 -3.69 -3.75 3.82
CA SER A 125 -3.48 -4.54 2.60
C SER A 125 -2.02 -4.96 2.45
N GLY A 126 -1.09 -4.01 2.60
CA GLY A 126 0.34 -4.24 2.51
C GLY A 126 0.87 -5.21 3.56
N ILE A 127 0.59 -4.95 4.84
CA ILE A 127 1.04 -5.76 5.99
C ILE A 127 0.48 -7.18 5.89
N LEU A 128 -0.82 -7.31 5.58
CA LEU A 128 -1.47 -8.62 5.45
C LEU A 128 -0.91 -9.39 4.25
N GLY A 129 -0.65 -8.71 3.13
CA GLY A 129 0.02 -9.28 1.97
C GLY A 129 1.39 -9.87 2.30
N LEU A 130 2.21 -9.11 3.04
CA LEU A 130 3.53 -9.55 3.52
C LEU A 130 3.41 -10.72 4.50
N ALA A 131 2.50 -10.67 5.46
CA ALA A 131 2.29 -11.75 6.43
C ALA A 131 1.88 -13.06 5.74
N VAL A 132 0.90 -13.02 4.83
CA VAL A 132 0.45 -14.19 4.06
C VAL A 132 1.58 -14.76 3.18
N SER A 133 2.46 -13.91 2.65
CA SER A 133 3.61 -14.37 1.86
C SER A 133 4.58 -15.24 2.67
N ARG A 134 4.78 -14.93 3.96
CA ARG A 134 5.68 -15.69 4.85
C ARG A 134 5.08 -17.02 5.29
N ILE A 135 3.77 -17.09 5.46
CA ILE A 135 3.04 -18.33 5.78
C ILE A 135 3.06 -19.30 4.59
N ALA A 136 3.19 -18.77 3.37
CA ALA A 136 3.15 -19.55 2.13
C ALA A 136 4.50 -20.12 1.68
N GLU A 137 5.63 -19.73 2.28
CA GLU A 137 6.91 -20.37 1.97
C GLU A 137 7.00 -21.73 2.67
N PRO A 138 7.09 -22.86 1.93
CA PRO A 138 7.51 -24.11 2.57
C PRO A 138 8.91 -23.90 3.17
N PRO A 139 9.25 -24.55 4.30
CA PRO A 139 10.53 -24.35 4.96
C PRO A 139 11.62 -24.53 3.91
N ARG A 140 12.41 -23.47 3.69
CA ARG A 140 13.55 -23.50 2.76
C ARG A 140 14.33 -24.77 3.07
N ARG A 141 14.20 -25.80 2.22
CA ARG A 141 15.18 -26.89 2.18
C ARG A 141 16.48 -26.16 1.89
N ARG A 142 17.29 -25.96 2.94
CA ARG A 142 18.71 -25.65 2.81
C ARG A 142 19.19 -26.64 1.76
N ARG A 143 19.41 -26.16 0.53
CA ARG A 143 20.18 -26.89 -0.48
C ARG A 143 21.52 -27.08 0.21
N ARG A 144 21.69 -28.22 0.90
CA ARG A 144 22.99 -28.79 1.18
C ARG A 144 23.60 -28.93 -0.19
N THR A 145 24.44 -27.99 -0.54
CA THR A 145 25.48 -28.11 -1.53
C THR A 145 26.28 -29.35 -1.14
N ARG A 146 25.84 -30.52 -1.60
CA ARG A 146 26.72 -31.69 -1.72
C ARG A 146 27.78 -31.26 -2.73
N ARG A 147 28.89 -30.72 -2.24
CA ARG A 147 30.14 -30.69 -3.00
C ARG A 147 30.39 -32.13 -3.46
N PRO A 148 30.53 -32.42 -4.76
CA PRO A 148 31.11 -33.68 -5.16
C PRO A 148 32.56 -33.66 -4.64
N ARG A 149 32.90 -34.63 -3.78
CA ARG A 149 34.31 -34.96 -3.55
C ARG A 149 34.84 -35.42 -4.90
N ALA A 150 35.77 -34.66 -5.47
CA ALA A 150 36.62 -35.16 -6.53
C ALA A 150 37.29 -36.44 -6.00
N LYS A 151 37.04 -37.55 -6.69
CA LYS A 151 37.84 -38.77 -6.53
C LYS A 151 39.00 -38.64 -7.51
N THR A 152 40.20 -38.87 -6.95
CA THR A 152 41.47 -39.26 -7.59
C THR A 152 42.01 -38.36 -8.69
#